data_AF-A0A7S1FES7-F1
#
_entry.id   AF-A0A7S1FES7-F1
#
_cell.length_a   1.000
_cell.length_b   1.000
_cell.length_c   1.000
_cell.angle_alpha   90.00
_cell.angle_beta   90.00
_cell.angle_gamma   90.00
#
_symmetry.space_group_name_H-M   'P 1'
#
loop_
_entity.id
_entity.type
_entity.pdbx_description
1 polymer ?
#
loop_
_entity_poly.entity_id
_entity_poly.type
_entity_poly.pdbx_seq_one_letter_code
_entity_poly.pdbx_strand_id
1 'polypeptide(L)'
;QRVTQIADHVDVVVHKIDADNVSLVKLKEHAEETATEQARMQDLIDDLDRHRGTMQERFSKCEAQVALCQTKSDQTGELESKIDSIRLEISERIAWSLDRIKDVQEDCDKLQRAISWDLERVASGKVREKKDLAVARITKPRGAVMRRSDQTDDGEDVEPEYTKRPASVGEVALGKRPDLDVVGGQGFQRATVGIGSVVSHEMSISKMRTGQRRKPKRSTRWEIHQSVLQGIIRAFSMDEESNIGVAAEKANCYELKESVWDASLLLGYSKLGLVSNALLLLGFMINILLQSTFCYLVLYLPHIGDSYTSDGIEDFRRWYRNTS
;
A
#
# COMPACT_ATOMS: atom_id res chain seq x y z
N GLN A 1 -54.45 107.55 0.64
CA GLN A 1 -55.39 106.40 0.60
C GLN A 1 -55.05 105.42 -0.51
N ARG A 2 -55.02 105.79 -1.81
CA ARG A 2 -54.65 104.82 -2.86
C ARG A 2 -53.19 104.34 -2.78
N VAL A 3 -52.24 105.24 -2.49
CA VAL A 3 -50.81 104.90 -2.36
C VAL A 3 -50.55 103.96 -1.18
N THR A 4 -51.22 104.19 -0.05
CA THR A 4 -51.11 103.32 1.14
C THR A 4 -51.70 101.93 0.88
N GLN A 5 -52.82 101.85 0.17
CA GLN A 5 -53.42 100.56 -0.22
C GLN A 5 -52.55 99.76 -1.20
N ILE A 6 -51.83 100.45 -2.10
CA ILE A 6 -50.85 99.82 -2.99
C ILE A 6 -49.65 99.32 -2.20
N ALA A 7 -49.14 100.11 -1.25
CA ALA A 7 -48.04 99.70 -0.39
C ALA A 7 -48.38 98.44 0.42
N ASP A 8 -49.55 98.41 1.07
CA ASP A 8 -50.01 97.25 1.84
C ASP A 8 -50.15 95.99 0.96
N HIS A 9 -50.64 96.15 -0.28
CA HIS A 9 -50.76 95.03 -1.22
C HIS A 9 -49.39 94.55 -1.73
N VAL A 10 -48.42 95.44 -1.92
CA VAL A 10 -47.05 95.07 -2.30
C VAL A 10 -46.38 94.30 -1.16
N ASP A 11 -46.54 94.72 0.09
CA ASP A 11 -45.96 94.02 1.25
C ASP A 11 -46.53 92.61 1.41
N VAL A 12 -47.84 92.41 1.21
CA VAL A 12 -48.46 91.08 1.21
C VAL A 12 -47.91 90.19 0.09
N VAL A 13 -47.70 90.75 -1.10
CA VAL A 13 -47.14 90.01 -2.24
C VAL A 13 -45.67 89.65 -2.00
N VAL A 14 -44.87 90.56 -1.46
CA VAL A 14 -43.46 90.30 -1.09
C VAL A 14 -43.38 89.21 -0.03
N HIS A 15 -44.19 89.28 1.04
CA HIS A 15 -44.23 88.23 2.06
C HIS A 15 -44.64 86.86 1.52
N LYS A 16 -45.55 86.83 0.55
CA LYS A 16 -45.95 85.57 -0.11
C LYS A 16 -44.82 85.01 -0.99
N ILE A 17 -44.14 85.87 -1.77
CA ILE A 17 -42.98 85.48 -2.57
C ILE A 17 -41.86 84.94 -1.66
N ASP A 18 -41.62 85.58 -0.52
CA ASP A 18 -40.62 85.13 0.45
C ASP A 18 -41.00 83.78 1.07
N ALA A 19 -42.28 83.58 1.43
CA ALA A 19 -42.77 82.30 1.95
C ALA A 19 -42.65 81.17 0.91
N ASP A 20 -43.00 81.45 -0.35
CA ASP A 20 -42.88 80.50 -1.46
C ASP A 20 -41.40 80.17 -1.73
N ASN A 21 -40.49 81.15 -1.66
CA ASN A 21 -39.04 80.94 -1.78
C ASN A 21 -38.49 80.06 -0.66
N VAL A 22 -38.91 80.28 0.59
CA VAL A 22 -38.50 79.43 1.73
C VAL A 22 -39.00 78.00 1.54
N SER A 23 -40.21 77.81 0.98
CA SER A 23 -40.75 76.48 0.68
C SER A 23 -39.95 75.76 -0.42
N LEU A 24 -39.51 76.48 -1.46
CA LEU A 24 -38.68 75.94 -2.54
C LEU A 24 -37.29 75.55 -2.06
N VAL A 25 -36.67 76.35 -1.18
CA VAL A 25 -35.36 76.02 -0.59
C VAL A 25 -35.45 74.72 0.22
N LYS A 26 -36.47 74.56 1.07
CA LYS A 26 -36.67 73.32 1.84
C LYS A 26 -36.93 72.12 0.95
N LEU A 27 -37.69 72.29 -0.13
CA LEU A 27 -37.98 71.19 -1.07
C LEU A 27 -36.72 70.79 -1.86
N LYS A 28 -35.87 71.75 -2.21
CA LYS A 28 -34.56 71.48 -2.81
C LYS A 28 -33.61 70.77 -1.85
N GLU A 29 -33.53 71.21 -0.60
CA GLU A 29 -32.71 70.57 0.44
C GLU A 29 -33.17 69.12 0.68
N HIS A 30 -34.47 68.88 0.77
CA HIS A 30 -35.03 67.53 0.88
C HIS A 30 -34.76 66.68 -0.37
N ALA A 31 -34.81 67.26 -1.57
CA ALA A 31 -34.48 66.55 -2.81
C ALA A 31 -32.98 66.18 -2.88
N GLU A 32 -32.09 67.05 -2.41
CA GLU A 32 -30.66 66.77 -2.30
C GLU A 32 -30.39 65.69 -1.24
N GLU A 33 -31.04 65.77 -0.07
CA GLU A 33 -30.91 64.77 1.00
C GLU A 33 -31.36 63.38 0.51
N THR A 34 -32.55 63.28 -0.10
CA THR A 34 -33.06 62.02 -0.67
C THR A 34 -32.18 61.47 -1.79
N ALA A 35 -31.59 62.32 -2.63
CA ALA A 35 -30.62 61.89 -3.65
C ALA A 35 -29.33 61.32 -3.02
N THR A 36 -28.81 61.96 -1.95
CA THR A 36 -27.63 61.43 -1.24
C THR A 36 -27.92 60.12 -0.50
N GLU A 37 -29.12 59.97 0.06
CA GLU A 37 -29.56 58.73 0.70
C GLU A 37 -29.71 57.60 -0.32
N GLN A 38 -30.29 57.90 -1.49
CA GLN A 38 -30.39 56.94 -2.59
C GLN A 38 -29.01 56.51 -3.10
N ALA A 39 -28.04 57.43 -3.19
CA ALA A 39 -26.66 57.09 -3.54
C ALA A 39 -26.02 56.15 -2.51
N ARG A 40 -26.19 56.42 -1.21
CA ARG A 40 -25.68 55.55 -0.13
C ARG A 40 -26.33 54.16 -0.15
N MET A 41 -27.63 54.08 -0.45
CA MET A 41 -28.31 52.80 -0.59
C MET A 41 -27.78 52.00 -1.79
N GLN A 42 -27.49 52.67 -2.91
CA GLN A 42 -26.92 52.00 -4.07
C GLN A 42 -25.51 51.46 -3.79
N ASP A 43 -24.65 52.24 -3.11
CA ASP A 43 -23.33 51.78 -2.69
C ASP A 43 -23.42 50.55 -1.77
N LEU A 44 -24.40 50.52 -0.86
CA LEU A 44 -24.63 49.38 0.02
C LEU A 44 -25.09 48.13 -0.75
N ILE A 45 -25.94 48.29 -1.77
CA ILE A 45 -26.37 47.20 -2.64
C ILE A 45 -25.18 46.62 -3.41
N ASP A 46 -24.35 47.49 -3.98
CA ASP A 46 -23.16 47.08 -4.73
C ASP A 46 -22.15 46.32 -3.85
N ASP A 47 -21.99 46.75 -2.59
CA ASP A 47 -21.14 46.06 -1.60
C ASP A 47 -21.72 44.70 -1.20
N LEU A 48 -23.04 44.60 -1.01
CA LEU A 48 -23.70 43.33 -0.73
C LEU A 48 -23.58 42.35 -1.90
N ASP A 49 -23.71 42.82 -3.13
CA ASP A 49 -23.53 41.99 -4.34
C ASP A 49 -22.07 41.55 -4.49
N ARG A 50 -21.10 42.41 -4.20
CA ARG A 50 -19.69 42.03 -4.14
C ARG A 50 -19.46 40.96 -3.09
N HIS A 51 -20.04 41.11 -1.89
CA HIS A 51 -19.89 40.13 -0.83
C HIS A 51 -20.54 38.80 -1.20
N ARG A 52 -21.74 38.82 -1.79
CA ARG A 52 -22.42 37.64 -2.33
C ARG A 52 -21.56 36.91 -3.36
N GLY A 53 -20.93 37.64 -4.29
CA GLY A 53 -20.01 37.07 -5.27
C GLY A 53 -18.82 36.35 -4.60
N THR A 54 -18.19 36.99 -3.61
CA THR A 54 -17.07 36.36 -2.87
C THR A 54 -17.49 35.11 -2.09
N MET A 55 -18.70 35.10 -1.52
CA MET A 55 -19.22 33.93 -0.82
C MET A 55 -19.52 32.80 -1.79
N GLN A 56 -20.13 33.10 -2.94
CA GLN A 56 -20.44 32.09 -3.96
C GLN A 56 -19.16 31.43 -4.51
N GLU A 57 -18.09 32.21 -4.75
CA GLU A 57 -16.79 31.66 -5.14
C GLU A 57 -16.22 30.71 -4.06
N ARG A 58 -16.32 31.09 -2.78
CA ARG A 58 -15.88 30.24 -1.66
C ARG A 58 -16.70 28.96 -1.56
N PHE A 59 -18.02 29.03 -1.77
CA PHE A 59 -18.88 27.85 -1.80
C PHE A 59 -18.50 26.91 -2.94
N SER A 60 -18.29 27.41 -4.15
CA SER A 60 -17.86 26.58 -5.29
C SER A 60 -16.49 25.91 -5.05
N LYS A 61 -15.55 26.61 -4.38
CA LYS A 61 -14.26 26.00 -3.98
C LYS A 61 -14.45 24.89 -2.94
N CYS A 62 -15.35 25.08 -1.97
CA CYS A 62 -15.67 24.07 -0.96
C CYS A 62 -16.31 22.83 -1.60
N GLU A 63 -17.29 23.01 -2.51
CA GLU A 63 -17.91 21.92 -3.26
C GLU A 63 -16.89 21.11 -4.08
N ALA A 64 -15.95 21.79 -4.74
CA ALA A 64 -14.87 21.13 -5.47
C ALA A 64 -13.94 20.32 -4.54
N GLN A 65 -13.64 20.82 -3.34
CA GLN A 65 -12.87 20.09 -2.34
C GLN A 65 -13.62 18.88 -1.80
N VAL A 66 -14.92 19.01 -1.53
CA VAL A 66 -15.76 17.87 -1.11
C VAL A 66 -15.80 16.80 -2.19
N ALA A 67 -15.96 17.17 -3.46
CA ALA A 67 -15.90 16.22 -4.58
C ALA A 67 -14.53 15.51 -4.65
N LEU A 68 -13.43 16.24 -4.47
CA LEU A 68 -12.09 15.66 -4.40
C LEU A 68 -11.94 14.67 -3.23
N CYS A 69 -12.43 15.02 -2.05
CA CYS A 69 -12.45 14.14 -0.88
C CYS A 69 -13.27 12.87 -1.13
N GLN A 70 -14.42 12.98 -1.80
CA GLN A 70 -15.26 11.83 -2.16
C GLN A 70 -14.51 10.86 -3.08
N THR A 71 -13.83 11.36 -4.13
CA THR A 71 -13.06 10.50 -5.04
C THR A 71 -11.89 9.81 -4.33
N LYS A 72 -11.25 10.46 -3.35
CA LYS A 72 -10.22 9.83 -2.52
C LYS A 72 -10.81 8.75 -1.62
N SER A 73 -12.00 8.96 -1.07
CA SER A 73 -12.73 7.96 -0.27
C SER A 73 -13.06 6.71 -1.10
N ASP A 74 -13.49 6.88 -2.35
CA ASP A 74 -13.80 5.77 -3.25
C ASP A 74 -12.53 4.97 -3.60
N GLN A 75 -11.40 5.66 -3.82
CA GLN A 75 -10.10 5.02 -4.03
C GLN A 75 -9.63 4.23 -2.80
N THR A 76 -9.86 4.75 -1.58
CA THR A 76 -9.55 4.00 -0.36
C THR A 76 -10.39 2.74 -0.22
N GLY A 77 -11.68 2.77 -0.58
CA GLY A 77 -12.53 1.58 -0.60
C GLY A 77 -12.06 0.51 -1.60
N GLU A 78 -11.59 0.92 -2.79
CA GLU A 78 -10.99 -0.01 -3.75
C GLU A 78 -9.71 -0.64 -3.19
N LEU A 79 -8.87 0.14 -2.49
CA LEU A 79 -7.64 -0.36 -1.88
C LEU A 79 -7.91 -1.38 -0.76
N GLU A 80 -8.91 -1.12 0.08
CA GLU A 80 -9.36 -2.04 1.13
C GLU A 80 -9.83 -3.37 0.53
N SER A 81 -10.61 -3.34 -0.56
CA SER A 81 -11.06 -4.56 -1.24
C SER A 81 -9.89 -5.40 -1.79
N LYS A 82 -8.83 -4.76 -2.28
CA LYS A 82 -7.61 -5.45 -2.75
C LYS A 82 -6.83 -6.05 -1.58
N ILE A 83 -6.74 -5.35 -0.45
CA ILE A 83 -6.10 -5.86 0.77
C ILE A 83 -6.82 -7.11 1.27
N ASP A 84 -8.15 -7.10 1.31
CA ASP A 84 -8.93 -8.27 1.75
C ASP A 84 -8.80 -9.46 0.79
N SER A 85 -8.75 -9.21 -0.53
CA SER A 85 -8.45 -10.24 -1.53
C SER A 85 -7.07 -10.89 -1.30
N ILE A 86 -6.04 -10.08 -1.06
CA ILE A 86 -4.68 -10.57 -0.76
C ILE A 86 -4.65 -11.35 0.57
N ARG A 87 -5.36 -10.87 1.60
CA ARG A 87 -5.47 -11.56 2.89
C ARG A 87 -6.10 -12.95 2.75
N LEU A 88 -7.13 -13.07 1.91
CA LEU A 88 -7.77 -14.35 1.62
C LEU A 88 -6.79 -15.31 0.93
N GLU A 89 -6.08 -14.86 -0.12
CA GLU A 89 -5.10 -15.69 -0.83
C GLU A 89 -3.96 -16.18 0.10
N ILE A 90 -3.46 -15.31 0.98
CA ILE A 90 -2.45 -15.67 1.97
C ILE A 90 -2.99 -16.73 2.94
N SER A 91 -4.23 -16.55 3.41
CA SER A 91 -4.86 -17.48 4.34
C SER A 91 -5.04 -18.87 3.73
N GLU A 92 -5.47 -18.95 2.46
CA GLU A 92 -5.58 -20.21 1.72
C GLU A 92 -4.22 -20.91 1.53
N ARG A 93 -3.17 -20.15 1.19
CA ARG A 93 -1.81 -20.69 1.05
C ARG A 93 -1.27 -21.22 2.38
N ILE A 94 -1.54 -20.52 3.48
CA ILE A 94 -1.13 -20.96 4.82
C ILE A 94 -1.87 -22.25 5.18
N ALA A 95 -3.19 -22.31 5.00
CA ALA A 95 -3.98 -23.51 5.27
C ALA A 95 -3.46 -24.72 4.48
N TRP A 96 -3.21 -24.56 3.18
CA TRP A 96 -2.64 -25.60 2.33
C TRP A 96 -1.25 -26.06 2.82
N SER A 97 -0.41 -25.11 3.26
CA SER A 97 0.92 -25.45 3.79
C SER A 97 0.85 -26.20 5.13
N LEU A 98 -0.11 -25.85 5.99
CA LEU A 98 -0.32 -26.52 7.28
C LEU A 98 -0.80 -27.95 7.08
N ASP A 99 -1.73 -28.19 6.16
CA ASP A 99 -2.18 -29.55 5.81
C ASP A 99 -1.01 -30.40 5.31
N ARG A 100 -0.15 -29.84 4.46
CA ARG A 100 1.04 -30.54 3.97
C ARG A 100 2.04 -30.85 5.08
N ILE A 101 2.22 -29.95 6.05
CA ILE A 101 3.08 -30.20 7.22
C ILE A 101 2.49 -31.33 8.08
N LYS A 102 1.17 -31.33 8.27
CA LYS A 102 0.46 -32.37 9.02
C LYS A 102 0.62 -33.75 8.36
N ASP A 103 0.53 -33.83 7.03
CA ASP A 103 0.76 -35.08 6.30
C ASP A 103 2.19 -35.61 6.53
N VAL A 104 3.20 -34.73 6.45
CA VAL A 104 4.60 -35.09 6.69
C VAL A 104 4.81 -35.52 8.14
N GLN A 105 4.16 -34.84 9.10
CA GLN A 105 4.22 -35.21 10.51
C GLN A 105 3.62 -36.60 10.76
N GLU A 106 2.49 -36.92 10.14
CA GLU A 106 1.89 -38.26 10.24
C GLU A 106 2.81 -39.35 9.67
N ASP A 107 3.51 -39.06 8.58
CA ASP A 107 4.51 -39.96 8.00
C ASP A 107 5.75 -40.13 8.90
N CYS A 108 6.21 -39.06 9.55
CA CYS A 108 7.26 -39.13 10.57
C CYS A 108 6.83 -39.98 11.78
N ASP A 109 5.60 -39.81 12.27
CA ASP A 109 5.07 -40.61 13.39
C ASP A 109 4.95 -42.10 13.03
N LYS A 110 4.55 -42.41 11.78
CA LYS A 110 4.53 -43.78 11.26
C LYS A 110 5.93 -44.38 11.22
N LEU A 111 6.91 -43.61 10.76
CA LEU A 111 8.30 -44.03 10.70
C LEU A 111 8.87 -44.26 12.11
N GLN A 112 8.62 -43.35 13.05
CA GLN A 112 9.06 -43.47 14.44
C GLN A 112 8.48 -44.72 15.10
N ARG A 113 7.18 -44.99 14.91
CA ARG A 113 6.54 -46.22 15.41
C ARG A 113 7.17 -47.48 14.80
N ALA A 114 7.50 -47.47 13.51
CA ALA A 114 8.16 -48.58 12.86
C ALA A 114 9.59 -48.82 13.38
N ILE A 115 10.36 -47.75 13.62
CA ILE A 115 11.70 -47.83 14.23
C ILE A 115 11.59 -48.43 15.63
N SER A 116 10.66 -47.92 16.46
CA SER A 116 10.46 -48.43 17.82
C SER A 116 10.12 -49.92 17.83
N TRP A 117 9.23 -50.35 16.93
CA TRP A 117 8.85 -51.76 16.82
C TRP A 117 10.02 -52.64 16.35
N ASP A 118 10.81 -52.15 15.40
CA ASP A 118 12.00 -52.87 14.93
C ASP A 118 13.05 -53.00 16.02
N LEU A 119 13.29 -51.97 16.82
CA LEU A 119 14.22 -52.02 17.96
C LEU A 119 13.80 -53.07 18.98
N GLU A 120 12.51 -53.17 19.30
CA GLU A 120 11.97 -54.20 20.20
C GLU A 120 12.16 -55.62 19.63
N ARG A 121 11.96 -55.79 18.32
CA ARG A 121 12.20 -57.08 17.64
C ARG A 121 13.67 -57.46 17.59
N VAL A 122 14.56 -56.49 17.39
CA VAL A 122 16.01 -56.71 17.43
C VAL A 122 16.44 -57.10 18.86
N ALA A 123 15.98 -56.37 19.88
CA ALA A 123 16.30 -56.64 21.27
C ALA A 123 15.83 -58.03 21.73
N SER A 124 14.70 -58.52 21.19
CA SER A 124 14.19 -59.87 21.46
C SER A 124 14.84 -61.00 20.63
N GLY A 125 15.85 -60.69 19.80
CA GLY A 125 16.54 -61.68 18.96
C GLY A 125 15.68 -62.24 17.81
N LYS A 126 14.56 -61.59 17.48
CA LYS A 126 13.58 -62.05 16.48
C LYS A 126 13.84 -61.54 15.06
N VAL A 127 14.93 -60.81 14.84
CA VAL A 127 15.32 -60.29 13.52
C VAL A 127 16.50 -61.10 13.01
N ARG A 128 16.28 -61.87 11.92
CA ARG A 128 17.31 -62.71 11.30
C ARG A 128 17.96 -62.03 10.11
N GLU A 129 17.20 -61.22 9.36
CA GLU A 129 17.71 -60.49 8.20
C GLU A 129 17.25 -59.02 8.18
N LYS A 130 18.04 -58.15 7.53
CA LYS A 130 17.73 -56.71 7.36
C LYS A 130 16.39 -56.45 6.65
N LYS A 131 15.89 -57.42 5.88
CA LYS A 131 14.60 -57.34 5.17
C LYS A 131 13.39 -57.48 6.10
N ASP A 132 13.58 -58.00 7.32
CA ASP A 132 12.50 -58.24 8.27
C ASP A 132 12.06 -56.97 9.02
N LEU A 133 12.90 -55.92 8.96
CA LEU A 133 12.69 -54.60 9.55
C LEU A 133 11.51 -53.89 8.87
N ALA A 134 10.53 -53.43 9.63
CA ALA A 134 9.41 -52.60 9.17
C ALA A 134 9.89 -51.30 8.54
N VAL A 135 10.96 -50.69 9.06
CA VAL A 135 11.58 -49.49 8.48
C VAL A 135 11.98 -49.74 7.03
N ALA A 136 12.56 -50.90 6.72
CA ALA A 136 12.96 -51.27 5.36
C ALA A 136 11.76 -51.45 4.40
N ARG A 137 10.55 -51.69 4.94
CA ARG A 137 9.31 -51.74 4.14
C ARG A 137 8.74 -50.35 3.87
N ILE A 138 8.86 -49.43 4.81
CA ILE A 138 8.39 -48.04 4.67
C ILE A 138 9.31 -47.23 3.74
N THR A 139 10.62 -47.46 3.81
CA THR A 139 11.60 -46.72 2.99
C THR A 139 11.80 -47.30 1.59
N LYS A 140 11.08 -48.37 1.20
CA LYS A 140 11.07 -48.76 -0.20
C LYS A 140 10.49 -47.56 -0.95
N PRO A 141 11.28 -46.89 -1.83
CA PRO A 141 10.77 -45.78 -2.60
C PRO A 141 9.48 -46.29 -3.23
N ARG A 142 8.40 -45.51 -3.08
CA ARG A 142 7.10 -45.76 -3.70
C ARG A 142 7.33 -45.64 -5.20
N GLY A 143 7.98 -46.67 -5.74
CA GLY A 143 8.50 -46.73 -7.09
C GLY A 143 7.31 -46.51 -7.96
N ALA A 144 7.43 -45.52 -8.82
CA ALA A 144 6.48 -45.16 -9.85
C ALA A 144 5.61 -46.36 -10.21
N VAL A 145 4.39 -46.40 -9.68
CA VAL A 145 3.31 -47.12 -10.34
C VAL A 145 3.09 -46.33 -11.60
N MET A 146 3.95 -46.64 -12.57
CA MET A 146 3.87 -46.21 -13.94
C MET A 146 2.49 -46.68 -14.36
N ARG A 147 1.59 -45.71 -14.45
CA ARG A 147 0.22 -45.83 -14.89
C ARG A 147 0.28 -46.34 -16.33
N ARG A 148 0.48 -47.65 -16.49
CA ARG A 148 0.42 -48.36 -17.76
C ARG A 148 -1.06 -48.65 -17.96
N SER A 149 -1.76 -47.64 -18.47
CA SER A 149 -3.07 -47.79 -19.07
C SER A 149 -2.84 -48.23 -20.53
N ASP A 150 -2.50 -49.51 -20.72
CA ASP A 150 -2.84 -50.25 -21.95
C ASP A 150 -4.27 -50.78 -21.68
N GLN A 151 -5.30 -50.31 -22.39
CA GLN A 151 -5.73 -50.75 -23.72
C GLN A 151 -6.50 -52.08 -23.67
N THR A 152 -7.83 -51.96 -23.67
CA THR A 152 -8.95 -52.75 -24.28
C THR A 152 -10.22 -52.19 -23.59
N ASP A 153 -11.39 -52.04 -24.19
CA ASP A 153 -12.03 -52.75 -25.28
C ASP A 153 -13.21 -51.93 -25.80
N ASP A 154 -13.74 -52.36 -26.94
CA ASP A 154 -14.73 -51.73 -27.80
C ASP A 154 -16.14 -51.58 -27.21
N GLY A 155 -16.88 -50.58 -27.75
CA GLY A 155 -18.32 -50.65 -28.00
C GLY A 155 -19.28 -50.42 -26.83
N GLU A 156 -19.99 -49.29 -26.85
CA GLU A 156 -21.44 -49.27 -27.13
C GLU A 156 -21.96 -47.83 -27.20
N ASP A 157 -22.68 -47.57 -28.29
CA ASP A 157 -23.43 -46.36 -28.58
C ASP A 157 -24.57 -46.18 -27.57
N VAL A 158 -24.52 -45.13 -26.75
CA VAL A 158 -25.71 -44.61 -26.05
C VAL A 158 -25.62 -43.08 -25.99
N GLU A 159 -26.37 -42.43 -26.88
CA GLU A 159 -26.84 -41.05 -26.68
C GLU A 159 -27.50 -40.92 -25.30
N PRO A 160 -27.31 -39.78 -24.62
CA PRO A 160 -28.51 -38.97 -24.43
C PRO A 160 -28.28 -37.47 -24.60
N GLU A 161 -29.11 -36.92 -25.46
CA GLU A 161 -30.11 -35.92 -25.11
C GLU A 161 -29.63 -34.55 -24.57
N TYR A 162 -29.48 -33.65 -25.55
CA TYR A 162 -29.46 -32.21 -25.40
C TYR A 162 -30.57 -31.66 -24.49
N THR A 163 -30.19 -31.03 -23.39
CA THR A 163 -31.05 -30.02 -22.72
C THR A 163 -30.33 -28.69 -22.56
N LYS A 164 -30.64 -27.83 -23.54
CA LYS A 164 -30.72 -26.36 -23.51
C LYS A 164 -30.86 -25.74 -22.10
N ARG A 165 -30.04 -24.73 -21.79
CA ARG A 165 -30.48 -23.37 -21.37
C ARG A 165 -29.29 -22.40 -21.12
N PRO A 166 -29.54 -21.07 -21.06
CA PRO A 166 -29.10 -20.17 -22.11
C PRO A 166 -27.92 -19.28 -21.71
N ALA A 167 -27.15 -18.89 -22.72
CA ALA A 167 -26.30 -17.71 -22.66
C ALA A 167 -27.18 -16.45 -22.73
N SER A 168 -27.05 -15.59 -21.74
CA SER A 168 -27.60 -14.24 -21.77
C SER A 168 -26.54 -13.23 -21.33
N VAL A 169 -26.21 -12.35 -22.28
CA VAL A 169 -26.05 -10.90 -22.12
C VAL A 169 -24.74 -10.39 -21.50
N GLY A 170 -24.02 -9.57 -22.28
CA GLY A 170 -23.20 -8.51 -21.70
C GLY A 170 -21.96 -8.06 -22.46
N GLU A 171 -21.97 -8.03 -23.80
CA GLU A 171 -20.95 -7.33 -24.58
C GLU A 171 -21.16 -5.81 -24.42
N VAL A 172 -20.30 -5.14 -23.66
CA VAL A 172 -20.27 -3.67 -23.56
C VAL A 172 -19.03 -3.16 -24.29
N ALA A 173 -19.33 -2.35 -25.30
CA ALA A 173 -18.42 -1.77 -26.26
C ALA A 173 -17.30 -0.94 -25.61
N LEU A 174 -16.09 -1.15 -26.13
CA LEU A 174 -14.92 -0.31 -25.93
C LEU A 174 -15.19 1.08 -26.54
N GLY A 175 -15.50 2.05 -25.68
CA GLY A 175 -15.58 3.46 -26.04
C GLY A 175 -14.21 4.05 -26.33
N LYS A 176 -14.04 4.57 -27.55
CA LYS A 176 -12.90 5.38 -28.01
C LYS A 176 -12.62 6.52 -27.03
N ARG A 177 -11.38 6.64 -26.57
CA ARG A 177 -10.87 7.86 -25.94
C ARG A 177 -10.62 8.92 -27.01
N PRO A 178 -11.04 10.19 -26.82
CA PRO A 178 -10.65 11.28 -27.68
C PRO A 178 -9.19 11.70 -27.39
N ASP A 179 -8.46 11.93 -28.47
CA ASP A 179 -7.21 12.68 -28.49
C ASP A 179 -7.45 14.09 -27.93
N LEU A 180 -6.64 14.47 -26.94
CA LEU A 180 -6.53 15.84 -26.49
C LEU A 180 -5.14 16.33 -26.86
N ASP A 181 -5.12 17.16 -27.90
CA ASP A 181 -4.00 17.96 -28.35
C ASP A 181 -3.46 18.82 -27.21
N VAL A 182 -2.23 18.52 -26.79
CA VAL A 182 -1.41 19.39 -25.93
C VAL A 182 -0.77 20.44 -26.82
N VAL A 183 -1.42 21.60 -26.90
CA VAL A 183 -0.84 22.84 -27.44
C VAL A 183 0.14 23.41 -26.41
N GLY A 184 1.30 23.81 -26.92
CA GLY A 184 2.50 24.13 -26.16
C GLY A 184 2.49 25.44 -25.38
N GLY A 185 3.54 25.58 -24.57
CA GLY A 185 3.87 26.79 -23.83
C GLY A 185 5.27 26.67 -23.23
N GLN A 186 6.24 27.23 -23.95
CA GLN A 186 7.64 27.49 -23.57
C GLN A 186 7.73 28.10 -22.15
N GLY A 187 8.78 27.94 -21.36
CA GLY A 187 10.08 27.31 -21.51
C GLY A 187 10.89 27.64 -20.25
N PHE A 188 11.87 26.81 -19.90
CA PHE A 188 12.94 27.26 -19.01
C PHE A 188 14.18 26.42 -19.26
N GLN A 189 15.23 27.09 -19.73
CA GLN A 189 16.55 26.54 -19.96
C GLN A 189 17.20 26.21 -18.61
N ARG A 190 17.79 25.01 -18.47
CA ARG A 190 18.92 24.84 -17.56
C ARG A 190 19.87 23.74 -18.01
N ALA A 191 21.01 24.22 -18.50
CA ALA A 191 22.35 23.64 -18.52
C ALA A 191 22.50 22.12 -18.33
N THR A 192 22.87 21.49 -19.44
CA THR A 192 23.62 20.23 -19.54
C THR A 192 24.99 20.37 -18.87
N VAL A 193 25.28 19.47 -17.92
CA VAL A 193 26.65 19.09 -17.54
C VAL A 193 26.78 17.60 -17.80
N GLY A 194 27.67 17.26 -18.72
CA GLY A 194 27.89 15.90 -19.18
C GLY A 194 28.71 15.06 -18.20
N ILE A 195 28.40 13.76 -18.16
CA ILE A 195 29.30 12.72 -17.68
C ILE A 195 29.28 11.61 -18.75
N GLY A 196 30.48 11.25 -19.21
CA GLY A 196 30.74 10.26 -20.26
C GLY A 196 30.15 8.87 -19.94
N SER A 197 29.65 8.17 -20.96
CA SER A 197 30.41 7.26 -21.85
C SER A 197 30.77 5.93 -21.17
N VAL A 198 29.95 4.90 -21.44
CA VAL A 198 30.39 3.50 -21.53
C VAL A 198 29.65 2.81 -22.68
N VAL A 199 30.36 2.74 -23.80
CA VAL A 199 30.45 1.64 -24.79
C VAL A 199 29.38 0.54 -24.71
N SER A 200 28.47 0.52 -25.71
CA SER A 200 27.71 -0.68 -26.10
C SER A 200 28.22 -1.17 -27.44
N HIS A 201 28.81 -2.36 -27.42
CA HIS A 201 29.29 -3.07 -28.60
C HIS A 201 28.09 -3.65 -29.36
N GLU A 202 27.92 -3.20 -30.61
CA GLU A 202 27.12 -3.90 -31.61
C GLU A 202 27.69 -5.30 -31.82
N MET A 203 26.82 -6.31 -31.83
CA MET A 203 27.15 -7.61 -32.39
C MET A 203 26.03 -8.09 -33.31
N SER A 204 26.45 -8.33 -34.53
CA SER A 204 25.74 -8.57 -35.77
C SER A 204 24.70 -9.70 -35.74
N ILE A 205 23.60 -9.41 -36.44
CA ILE A 205 22.56 -10.35 -36.84
C ILE A 205 23.15 -11.35 -37.86
N SER A 206 23.22 -12.63 -37.47
CA SER A 206 23.49 -13.75 -38.36
C SER A 206 22.25 -14.64 -38.44
N LYS A 207 21.68 -14.69 -39.66
CA LYS A 207 20.60 -15.60 -40.05
C LYS A 207 21.11 -17.04 -40.01
N MET A 208 20.45 -17.92 -39.26
CA MET A 208 20.43 -19.33 -39.63
C MET A 208 19.12 -20.02 -39.28
N ARG A 209 18.61 -20.69 -40.30
CA ARG A 209 17.36 -21.42 -40.44
C ARG A 209 17.70 -22.89 -40.23
N THR A 210 17.08 -23.58 -39.27
CA THR A 210 16.75 -25.02 -39.36
C THR A 210 15.88 -25.43 -38.20
N GLY A 211 14.84 -26.23 -38.51
CA GLY A 211 13.79 -26.62 -37.59
C GLY A 211 14.26 -27.51 -36.45
N GLN A 212 13.66 -27.29 -35.29
CA GLN A 212 13.64 -28.26 -34.20
C GLN A 212 12.25 -28.28 -33.57
N ARG A 213 11.69 -29.49 -33.52
CA ARG A 213 10.39 -29.82 -32.92
C ARG A 213 10.30 -29.26 -31.49
N ARG A 214 9.24 -28.47 -31.25
CA ARG A 214 8.88 -27.95 -29.94
C ARG A 214 8.48 -29.10 -29.01
N LYS A 215 9.27 -29.36 -27.97
CA LYS A 215 8.79 -30.00 -26.73
C LYS A 215 8.31 -28.90 -25.76
N PRO A 216 7.24 -29.13 -24.99
CA PRO A 216 6.71 -28.15 -24.06
C PRO A 216 7.71 -27.84 -22.95
N LYS A 217 8.13 -26.56 -22.85
CA LYS A 217 8.91 -26.03 -21.73
C LYS A 217 8.06 -26.09 -20.46
N ARG A 218 8.32 -27.11 -19.62
CA ARG A 218 7.90 -27.09 -18.22
C ARG A 218 8.84 -26.17 -17.43
N SER A 219 8.21 -25.42 -16.53
CA SER A 219 8.76 -24.39 -15.65
C SER A 219 10.08 -24.77 -14.95
N THR A 220 11.12 -23.98 -15.19
CA THR A 220 12.46 -24.04 -14.59
C THR A 220 12.55 -23.50 -13.16
N ARG A 221 11.41 -23.13 -12.54
CA ARG A 221 11.41 -22.55 -11.18
C ARG A 221 11.62 -23.59 -10.07
N TRP A 222 11.27 -24.86 -10.32
CA TRP A 222 11.45 -25.96 -9.36
C TRP A 222 12.88 -26.51 -9.32
N GLU A 223 13.62 -26.45 -10.42
CA GLU A 223 15.02 -26.94 -10.48
C GLU A 223 15.99 -26.02 -9.73
N ILE A 224 15.71 -24.71 -9.67
CA ILE A 224 16.49 -23.76 -8.88
C ILE A 224 16.27 -23.98 -7.37
N HIS A 225 15.03 -24.28 -6.93
CA HIS A 225 14.78 -24.57 -5.53
C HIS A 225 15.35 -25.91 -5.07
N GLN A 226 15.34 -26.94 -5.93
CA GLN A 226 15.94 -28.24 -5.57
C GLN A 226 17.47 -28.21 -5.55
N SER A 227 18.13 -27.44 -6.41
CA SER A 227 19.60 -27.31 -6.39
C SER A 227 20.10 -26.54 -5.17
N VAL A 228 19.36 -25.53 -4.68
CA VAL A 228 19.68 -24.82 -3.43
C VAL A 228 19.48 -25.72 -2.20
N LEU A 229 18.37 -26.47 -2.13
CA LEU A 229 18.11 -27.41 -1.03
C LEU A 229 19.10 -28.58 -1.03
N GLN A 230 19.47 -29.12 -2.18
CA GLN A 230 20.51 -30.15 -2.26
C GLN A 230 21.91 -29.61 -1.95
N GLY A 231 22.20 -28.34 -2.27
CA GLY A 231 23.44 -27.68 -1.89
C GLY A 231 23.59 -27.54 -0.37
N ILE A 232 22.49 -27.19 0.32
CA ILE A 232 22.45 -27.11 1.79
C ILE A 232 22.64 -28.50 2.40
N ILE A 233 21.93 -29.52 1.91
CA ILE A 233 22.01 -30.89 2.48
C ILE A 233 23.39 -31.52 2.24
N ARG A 234 24.05 -31.22 1.12
CA ARG A 234 25.38 -31.77 0.80
C ARG A 234 26.52 -31.07 1.57
N ALA A 235 26.31 -29.84 2.02
CA ALA A 235 27.24 -29.12 2.90
C ALA A 235 27.28 -29.70 4.34
N PHE A 236 26.29 -30.52 4.72
CA PHE A 236 26.18 -31.12 6.06
C PHE A 236 26.61 -32.59 6.13
N SER A 237 27.29 -33.14 5.12
CA SER A 237 27.37 -34.61 5.01
C SER A 237 28.68 -35.27 4.62
N MET A 238 29.87 -34.65 4.72
CA MET A 238 31.12 -35.44 4.78
C MET A 238 32.23 -34.81 5.65
N ASP A 239 32.70 -35.64 6.62
CA ASP A 239 34.05 -35.69 7.20
C ASP A 239 34.43 -34.97 8.52
N GLU A 240 33.56 -34.90 9.55
CA GLU A 240 33.99 -34.46 10.90
C GLU A 240 33.25 -35.17 12.07
N GLU A 241 33.05 -36.49 12.07
CA GLU A 241 32.28 -37.15 13.14
C GLU A 241 32.87 -37.03 14.57
N SER A 242 34.12 -36.56 14.73
CA SER A 242 34.71 -36.26 16.06
C SER A 242 34.79 -34.75 16.41
N ASN A 243 34.65 -33.85 15.44
CA ASN A 243 34.63 -32.38 15.65
C ASN A 243 33.23 -31.78 15.54
N ILE A 244 32.30 -32.41 14.80
CA ILE A 244 30.90 -31.98 14.65
C ILE A 244 30.16 -32.01 15.97
N GLY A 245 30.48 -32.94 16.89
CA GLY A 245 29.86 -32.93 18.23
C GLY A 245 30.17 -31.65 19.00
N VAL A 246 31.43 -31.21 18.97
CA VAL A 246 31.90 -30.00 19.66
C VAL A 246 31.49 -28.73 18.90
N ALA A 247 31.51 -28.75 17.57
CA ALA A 247 31.05 -27.64 16.73
C ALA A 247 29.52 -27.49 16.73
N ALA A 248 28.76 -28.59 16.85
CA ALA A 248 27.31 -28.57 17.02
C ALA A 248 26.92 -28.14 18.43
N GLU A 249 27.62 -28.59 19.48
CA GLU A 249 27.43 -28.02 20.83
C GLU A 249 27.76 -26.51 20.85
N LYS A 250 28.85 -26.08 20.21
CA LYS A 250 29.18 -24.64 20.08
C LYS A 250 28.20 -23.87 19.19
N ALA A 251 27.70 -24.46 18.11
CA ALA A 251 26.72 -23.83 17.22
C ALA A 251 25.31 -23.80 17.81
N ASN A 252 25.03 -24.63 18.81
CA ASN A 252 23.78 -24.66 19.54
C ASN A 252 23.78 -23.72 20.77
N CYS A 253 24.93 -23.13 21.09
CA CYS A 253 25.06 -22.08 22.10
C CYS A 253 25.08 -20.71 21.42
N TYR A 254 23.93 -20.05 21.34
CA TYR A 254 23.88 -18.65 20.98
C TYR A 254 24.45 -17.81 22.14
N GLU A 255 25.61 -17.19 21.94
CA GLU A 255 26.11 -16.16 22.86
C GLU A 255 25.13 -14.98 22.82
N LEU A 256 24.30 -14.84 23.85
CA LEU A 256 23.43 -13.68 23.99
C LEU A 256 24.29 -12.43 24.02
N LYS A 257 24.06 -11.54 23.06
CA LYS A 257 24.61 -10.18 23.14
C LYS A 257 23.88 -9.45 24.27
N GLU A 258 24.54 -8.45 24.82
CA GLU A 258 23.96 -7.52 25.82
C GLU A 258 22.97 -6.56 25.15
N SER A 259 21.99 -7.11 24.44
CA SER A 259 20.95 -6.40 23.71
C SER A 259 19.59 -6.67 24.36
N VAL A 260 18.72 -5.65 24.40
CA VAL A 260 17.36 -5.79 24.93
C VAL A 260 16.55 -6.82 24.12
N TRP A 261 16.89 -6.99 22.84
CA TRP A 261 16.27 -7.98 21.95
C TRP A 261 16.67 -9.40 22.34
N ASP A 262 17.92 -9.63 22.68
CA ASP A 262 18.43 -10.93 23.10
C ASP A 262 17.85 -11.29 24.48
N ALA A 263 17.75 -10.31 25.38
CA ALA A 263 17.09 -10.48 26.68
C ALA A 263 15.60 -10.84 26.53
N SER A 264 14.92 -10.38 25.48
CA SER A 264 13.53 -10.74 25.18
C SER A 264 13.35 -12.20 24.75
N LEU A 265 14.40 -12.91 24.35
CA LEU A 265 14.33 -14.35 24.11
C LEU A 265 14.16 -15.17 25.39
N LEU A 266 14.50 -14.59 26.55
CA LEU A 266 14.33 -15.21 27.86
C LEU A 266 12.93 -14.99 28.46
N LEU A 267 12.07 -14.25 27.76
CA LEU A 267 10.72 -13.93 28.22
C LEU A 267 9.86 -15.21 28.22
N GLY A 268 9.27 -15.51 29.38
CA GLY A 268 8.51 -16.76 29.58
C GLY A 268 9.37 -17.95 30.02
N TYR A 269 10.68 -17.77 30.23
CA TYR A 269 11.50 -18.80 30.85
C TYR A 269 11.11 -18.94 32.33
N SER A 270 10.50 -20.07 32.67
CA SER A 270 9.87 -20.31 33.99
C SER A 270 10.86 -20.25 35.16
N LYS A 271 12.15 -20.50 34.91
CA LYS A 271 13.19 -20.45 35.95
C LYS A 271 13.63 -19.04 36.35
N LEU A 272 13.33 -18.01 35.54
CA LEU A 272 13.70 -16.62 35.87
C LEU A 272 12.84 -16.00 36.97
N GLY A 273 11.71 -16.63 37.32
CA GLY A 273 10.73 -16.09 38.27
C GLY A 273 9.79 -15.07 37.63
N LEU A 274 8.62 -14.87 38.23
CA LEU A 274 7.56 -14.04 37.66
C LEU A 274 7.93 -12.54 37.64
N VAL A 275 8.60 -12.05 38.69
CA VAL A 275 9.03 -10.64 38.80
C VAL A 275 10.05 -10.29 37.72
N SER A 276 11.04 -11.16 37.48
CA SER A 276 12.06 -10.93 36.44
C SER A 276 11.44 -10.94 35.04
N ASN A 277 10.49 -11.85 34.78
CA ASN A 277 9.74 -11.86 33.52
C ASN A 277 8.91 -10.58 33.34
N ALA A 278 8.30 -10.05 34.40
CA ALA A 278 7.56 -8.79 34.34
C ALA A 278 8.47 -7.58 34.08
N LEU A 279 9.65 -7.52 34.71
CA LEU A 279 10.64 -6.47 34.45
C LEU A 279 11.23 -6.55 33.04
N LEU A 280 11.50 -7.76 32.54
CA LEU A 280 11.92 -7.98 31.15
C LEU A 280 10.85 -7.51 30.15
N LEU A 281 9.58 -7.84 30.41
CA LEU A 281 8.46 -7.38 29.58
C LEU A 281 8.34 -5.85 29.61
N LEU A 282 8.45 -5.22 30.79
CA LEU A 282 8.43 -3.78 30.92
C LEU A 282 9.58 -3.11 30.15
N GLY A 283 10.81 -3.62 30.29
CA GLY A 283 11.97 -3.11 29.56
C GLY A 283 11.82 -3.27 28.05
N PHE A 284 11.30 -4.40 27.59
CA PHE A 284 11.01 -4.64 26.17
C PHE A 284 9.96 -3.67 25.62
N MET A 285 8.87 -3.43 26.36
CA MET A 285 7.83 -2.47 25.98
C MET A 285 8.36 -1.05 25.92
N ILE A 286 9.18 -0.62 26.88
CA ILE A 286 9.84 0.70 26.86
C ILE A 286 10.74 0.84 25.63
N ASN A 287 11.50 -0.20 25.28
CA ASN A 287 12.35 -0.19 24.10
C ASN A 287 11.54 -0.09 22.79
N ILE A 288 10.43 -0.81 22.67
CA ILE A 288 9.51 -0.69 21.52
C ILE A 288 8.93 0.72 21.43
N LEU A 289 8.51 1.30 22.56
CA LEU A 289 7.97 2.66 22.61
C LEU A 289 9.02 3.68 22.17
N LEU A 290 10.24 3.60 22.72
CA LEU A 290 11.34 4.50 22.33
C LEU A 290 11.69 4.39 20.85
N GLN A 291 11.79 3.18 20.31
CA GLN A 291 12.07 2.98 18.88
C GLN A 291 10.91 3.46 18.01
N SER A 292 9.66 3.22 18.44
CA SER A 292 8.47 3.65 17.72
C SER A 292 8.33 5.17 17.72
N THR A 293 8.59 5.83 18.86
CA THR A 293 8.65 7.29 18.96
C THR A 293 9.80 7.86 18.12
N PHE A 294 10.97 7.22 18.13
CA PHE A 294 12.08 7.62 17.28
C PHE A 294 11.72 7.50 15.79
N CYS A 295 11.19 6.36 15.35
CA CYS A 295 10.71 6.17 13.99
C CYS A 295 9.61 7.16 13.62
N TYR A 296 8.66 7.42 14.53
CA TYR A 296 7.61 8.39 14.35
C TYR A 296 8.19 9.80 14.16
N LEU A 297 9.12 10.22 15.01
CA LEU A 297 9.82 11.50 14.86
C LEU A 297 10.56 11.54 13.52
N VAL A 298 11.35 10.53 13.18
CA VAL A 298 12.10 10.50 11.91
C VAL A 298 11.17 10.57 10.69
N LEU A 299 10.00 9.93 10.73
CA LEU A 299 9.04 9.91 9.63
C LEU A 299 8.16 11.16 9.56
N TYR A 300 7.71 11.69 10.70
CA TYR A 300 6.69 12.76 10.75
C TYR A 300 7.25 14.16 10.99
N LEU A 301 8.40 14.29 11.66
CA LEU A 301 9.08 15.59 11.80
C LEU A 301 9.37 16.27 10.44
N PRO A 302 9.70 15.53 9.36
CA PRO A 302 9.79 16.08 8.00
C PRO A 302 8.49 16.68 7.43
N HIS A 303 7.33 16.21 7.89
CA HIS A 303 6.04 16.53 7.31
C HIS A 303 5.27 17.62 8.07
N ILE A 304 5.59 17.85 9.35
CA ILE A 304 4.85 18.78 10.22
C ILE A 304 5.39 20.21 10.12
N GLY A 305 6.67 20.38 9.80
CA GLY A 305 7.21 21.67 9.38
C GLY A 305 7.68 21.55 7.96
N ASP A 306 7.44 22.56 7.12
CA ASP A 306 8.10 22.74 5.81
C ASP A 306 9.65 22.87 5.92
N SER A 307 10.23 22.45 7.05
CA SER A 307 11.62 22.48 7.48
C SER A 307 12.53 21.49 6.73
N TYR A 308 11.99 20.68 5.81
CA TYR A 308 12.79 20.13 4.70
C TYR A 308 13.06 21.20 3.64
N THR A 309 13.33 22.43 4.08
CA THR A 309 14.10 23.40 3.31
C THR A 309 15.41 22.75 2.89
N SER A 310 15.81 22.96 1.63
CA SER A 310 17.09 22.51 1.04
C SER A 310 18.26 22.58 2.02
N ASP A 311 18.29 23.64 2.83
CA ASP A 311 19.30 23.95 3.83
C ASP A 311 19.51 22.83 4.87
N GLY A 312 18.44 22.17 5.35
CA GLY A 312 18.57 21.10 6.35
C GLY A 312 19.24 19.84 5.78
N ILE A 313 18.98 19.53 4.51
CA ILE A 313 19.66 18.45 3.79
C ILE A 313 21.13 18.81 3.52
N GLU A 314 21.38 20.08 3.21
CA GLU A 314 22.71 20.61 2.92
C GLU A 314 23.61 20.60 4.17
N ASP A 315 23.06 20.97 5.33
CA ASP A 315 23.74 20.93 6.63
C ASP A 315 24.04 19.51 7.08
N PHE A 316 23.09 18.57 6.89
CA PHE A 316 23.35 17.16 7.19
C PHE A 316 24.46 16.58 6.29
N ARG A 317 24.46 16.90 4.98
CA ARG A 317 25.55 16.51 4.07
C ARG A 317 26.89 17.14 4.46
N ARG A 318 26.88 18.35 5.02
CA ARG A 318 28.09 19.05 5.47
C ARG A 318 28.65 18.40 6.72
N TRP A 319 27.80 18.08 7.70
CA TRP A 319 28.19 17.32 8.87
C TRP A 319 28.79 15.96 8.47
N TYR A 320 28.08 15.16 7.67
CA TYR A 320 28.54 13.83 7.26
C TYR A 320 29.92 13.84 6.58
N ARG A 321 30.16 14.80 5.69
CA ARG A 321 31.48 14.97 5.01
C ARG A 321 32.62 15.38 5.94
N ASN A 322 32.32 16.03 7.08
CA ASN A 322 33.33 16.45 8.04
C ASN A 322 33.66 15.34 9.06
N THR A 323 32.75 14.37 9.25
CA THR A 323 32.93 13.28 10.22
C THR A 323 33.46 11.98 9.59
N SER A 324 33.35 11.82 8.26
CA SER A 324 33.96 10.71 7.50
C SER A 324 35.38 11.04 7.05
#